data_AF-A0A9D9T266-F1
#
_entry.id   AF-A0A9D9T266-F1
#
_cell.length_a   1.000
_cell.length_b   1.000
_cell.length_c   1.000
_cell.angle_alpha   90.00
_cell.angle_beta   90.00
_cell.angle_gamma   90.00
#
_symmetry.space_group_name_H-M   'P 1'
#
loop_
_entity.id
_entity.type
_entity.pdbx_description
1 polymer ?
#
loop_
_entity_poly.entity_id
_entity_poly.type
_entity_poly.pdbx_seq_one_letter_code
_entity_poly.pdbx_strand_id
1 'polypeptide(L)' 'MRTTLSLDDELAQGLMLATGQKTPVAAIRQALQEYLQQARKQEVLALRGQVDIEDRWRELRQAELAE' A
#
# COMPACT_ATOMS: atom_id res chain seq x y z
N MET A 1 -8.97 8.10 -16.32
CA MET A 1 -10.36 8.31 -16.81
C MET A 1 -10.95 9.52 -16.09
N ARG A 2 -11.74 10.35 -16.77
CA ARG A 2 -12.48 11.44 -16.11
C ARG A 2 -13.82 10.88 -15.63
N THR A 3 -14.09 11.04 -14.35
CA THR A 3 -15.31 10.56 -13.70
C THR A 3 -15.85 11.68 -12.82
N THR A 4 -17.17 11.83 -12.78
CA THR A 4 -17.85 12.74 -11.85
C THR A 4 -18.26 11.93 -10.62
N LEU A 5 -17.85 12.39 -9.44
CA LEU A 5 -18.15 11.77 -8.15
C LEU A 5 -18.67 12.87 -7.21
N SER A 6 -19.75 12.58 -6.48
CA SER A 6 -20.24 13.45 -5.41
C SER A 6 -19.60 13.04 -4.09
N LEU A 7 -19.06 14.01 -3.36
CA LEU A 7 -18.39 13.87 -2.07
C LEU A 7 -18.81 15.03 -1.18
N ASP A 8 -18.91 14.78 0.12
CA ASP A 8 -19.11 15.84 1.09
C ASP A 8 -17.89 16.77 1.14
N ASP A 9 -18.14 18.08 1.19
CA ASP A 9 -17.08 19.09 1.19
C ASP A 9 -16.16 18.96 2.41
N GLU A 10 -16.73 18.62 3.58
CA GLU A 10 -15.96 18.37 4.79
C GLU A 10 -15.00 17.19 4.63
N LEU A 11 -15.43 16.12 3.96
CA LEU A 11 -14.60 14.96 3.69
C LEU A 11 -13.48 15.30 2.70
N ALA A 12 -13.80 16.06 1.65
CA ALA A 12 -12.80 16.51 0.68
C ALA A 12 -11.73 17.41 1.32
N GLN A 13 -12.14 18.34 2.18
CA GLN A 13 -11.22 19.21 2.93
C GLN A 13 -10.38 18.40 3.93
N GLY A 14 -11.00 17.50 4.69
CA GLY A 14 -10.30 16.62 5.62
C GLY A 14 -9.25 15.76 4.91
N LEU A 15 -9.59 15.23 3.74
CA LEU A 15 -8.66 14.44 2.93
C LEU A 15 -7.50 15.28 2.40
N MET A 16 -7.77 16.50 1.95
CA MET A 16 -6.71 17.43 1.52
C MET A 16 -5.75 17.78 2.65
N LEU A 17 -6.27 18.01 3.86
CA LEU A 17 -5.44 18.26 5.05
C LEU A 17 -4.60 17.03 5.43
N ALA A 18 -5.20 15.84 5.46
CA ALA A 18 -4.52 14.61 5.79
C ALA A 18 -3.43 14.23 4.79
N THR A 19 -3.66 14.47 3.50
CA THR A 19 -2.71 14.15 2.42
C THR A 19 -1.73 15.29 2.11
N GLY A 20 -1.97 16.50 2.64
CA GLY A 20 -1.19 17.71 2.32
C GLY A 20 -1.40 18.24 0.89
N GLN A 21 -2.43 17.75 0.19
CA GLN A 21 -2.67 18.08 -1.22
C GLN A 21 -3.52 19.34 -1.38
N LYS A 22 -3.24 20.12 -2.43
CA LYS A 22 -3.91 21.39 -2.72
C LYS A 22 -5.23 21.26 -3.47
N THR A 23 -5.53 20.09 -4.02
CA THR A 23 -6.78 19.87 -4.76
C THR A 23 -7.46 18.57 -4.31
N PRO A 24 -8.80 18.51 -4.32
CA PRO A 24 -9.53 17.29 -3.94
C PRO A 24 -9.14 16.09 -4.81
N VAL A 25 -8.96 16.31 -6.11
CA VAL A 25 -8.59 15.25 -7.06
C VAL A 25 -7.21 14.66 -6.74
N ALA A 26 -6.23 15.50 -6.38
CA ALA A 26 -4.91 15.03 -5.98
C ALA A 26 -4.96 14.25 -4.67
N ALA A 27 -5.71 14.75 -3.68
CA ALA A 27 -5.92 14.08 -2.38
C ALA A 27 -6.56 12.70 -2.56
N ILE A 28 -7.64 12.62 -3.35
CA ILE A 28 -8.35 11.36 -3.64
C ILE A 28 -7.43 10.37 -4.35
N ARG A 29 -6.67 10.82 -5.35
CA ARG A 29 -5.75 9.94 -6.08
C ARG A 29 -4.71 9.32 -5.15
N GLN A 30 -4.11 10.14 -4.29
CA GLN A 30 -3.11 9.67 -3.34
C GLN A 30 -3.74 8.69 -2.34
N ALA A 31 -4.88 9.04 -1.75
CA ALA A 31 -5.58 8.19 -0.80
C ALA A 31 -5.96 6.82 -1.39
N LEU A 32 -6.44 6.79 -2.64
CA LEU A 32 -6.75 5.54 -3.33
C LEU A 32 -5.49 4.68 -3.59
N GLN A 33 -4.38 5.30 -3.98
CA GLN A 33 -3.12 4.58 -4.17
C GLN A 33 -2.61 3.97 -2.86
N GLU A 34 -2.65 4.73 -1.77
CA GLU A 34 -2.26 4.26 -0.43
C GLU A 34 -3.18 3.14 0.06
N TYR A 35 -4.49 3.28 -0.13
CA TYR A 35 -5.46 2.25 0.21
C TYR A 35 -5.18 0.93 -0.51
N LEU A 36 -4.95 0.98 -1.83
CA LEU A 36 -4.63 -0.23 -2.60
C LEU A 36 -3.31 -0.87 -2.18
N GLN A 37 -2.29 -0.08 -1.84
CA GLN A 37 -1.05 -0.61 -1.28
C GLN A 37 -1.27 -1.29 0.07
N GLN A 38 -2.08 -0.67 0.93
CA GLN A 38 -2.40 -1.24 2.24
C GLN A 38 -3.19 -2.54 2.09
N ALA A 39 -4.18 -2.59 1.19
CA ALA A 39 -4.94 -3.80 0.90
C ALA A 39 -4.02 -4.96 0.46
N ARG A 40 -3.08 -4.71 -0.45
CA ARG A 40 -2.08 -5.73 -0.86
C ARG A 40 -1.20 -6.19 0.29
N LYS A 41 -0.78 -5.29 1.18
CA LYS A 41 -0.02 -5.68 2.39
C LYS A 41 -0.85 -6.59 3.29
N GLN A 42 -2.14 -6.31 3.46
CA GLN A 42 -3.02 -7.16 4.26
C GLN A 42 -3.20 -8.54 3.63
N GLU A 43 -3.29 -8.64 2.31
CA GLU A 43 -3.32 -9.93 1.61
C GLU A 43 -2.04 -10.75 1.88
N VAL A 44 -0.87 -10.12 1.80
CA VAL A 44 0.40 -10.79 2.14
C VAL A 44 0.43 -11.24 3.60
N LEU A 45 -0.01 -10.38 4.53
CA LEU A 45 -0.07 -10.73 5.94
C LEU A 45 -1.06 -11.86 6.23
N ALA A 46 -2.14 -11.97 5.47
CA ALA A 46 -3.11 -13.04 5.62
C ALA A 46 -2.53 -14.42 5.25
N LEU A 47 -1.48 -14.48 4.43
CA LEU A 47 -0.74 -15.71 4.10
C LEU A 47 0.22 -16.14 5.22
N ARG A 48 0.39 -15.34 6.28
CA ARG A 48 1.25 -15.69 7.41
C ARG A 48 0.79 -17.00 8.06
N GLY A 49 1.70 -17.96 8.16
CA GLY A 49 1.42 -19.30 8.69
C GLY A 49 0.81 -20.27 7.68
N GLN A 50 0.52 -19.83 6.45
CA GLN A 50 0.14 -20.68 5.33
C GLN A 50 1.31 -20.96 4.38
N VAL A 51 2.31 -20.08 4.39
CA VAL A 51 3.53 -20.25 3.60
C VAL A 51 4.54 -21.05 4.42
N ASP A 52 4.86 -22.24 3.93
CA ASP A 52 5.99 -23.02 4.42
C ASP A 52 7.27 -22.46 3.77
N ILE A 53 8.19 -21.94 4.58
CA ILE A 53 9.46 -21.39 4.12
C ILE A 53 10.55 -22.26 4.73
N GLU A 54 11.28 -22.98 3.89
CA GLU A 54 12.41 -23.81 4.32
C GLU A 54 13.51 -22.95 4.97
N ASP A 55 13.90 -23.30 6.20
CA ASP A 55 14.87 -22.54 7.02
C ASP A 55 16.33 -22.81 6.61
N ARG A 56 16.65 -22.60 5.32
CA ARG A 56 18.00 -22.80 4.73
C ARG A 56 18.78 -21.51 4.50
N TRP A 57 18.41 -20.41 5.15
CA TRP A 57 19.01 -19.09 4.88
C TRP A 57 20.52 -19.03 5.14
N ARG A 58 21.05 -19.85 6.06
CA ARG A 58 22.49 -19.93 6.35
C ARG A 58 23.27 -20.53 5.19
N GLU A 59 22.74 -21.58 4.58
CA GLU A 59 23.34 -22.23 3.40
C GLU A 59 23.30 -21.28 2.21
N LEU A 60 22.16 -20.63 1.98
CA LEU A 60 22.01 -19.61 0.93
C LEU A 60 23.00 -18.45 1.08
N ARG A 61 23.19 -17.96 2.31
CA ARG A 61 24.16 -16.88 2.59
C ARG A 61 25.61 -17.32 2.41
N GLN A 62 25.94 -18.57 2.72
CA GLN A 62 27.28 -19.10 2.48
C GLN A 62 27.57 -19.25 0.99
N ALA A 63 26.56 -19.64 0.19
CA ALA A 63 26.69 -19.72 -1.26
C ALA A 63 26.94 -18.35 -1.91
N GLU A 64 26.24 -17.29 -1.48
CA GLU A 64 26.47 -15.91 -1.99
C GLU A 64 27.88 -15.38 -1.67
N LEU A 65 28.47 -15.74 -0.53
CA LEU A 65 29.81 -15.28 -0.14
C LEU A 65 30.95 -16.05 -0.82
N ALA A 66 30.64 -17.19 -1.44
CA ALA A 66 31.59 -18.03 -2.15
C ALA A 66 31.67 -17.71 -3.66
N GLU A 67 30.83 -16.78 -4.14
CA GLU A 67 30.84 -16.19 -5.49
C GLU A 67 31.76 -14.97 -5.56
#